data_AF-A0AAU9PIN5-F1
#
_entry.id   AF-A0AAU9PIN5-F1
#
_cell.length_a   1.000
_cell.length_b   1.000
_cell.length_c   1.000
_cell.angle_alpha   90.00
_cell.angle_beta   90.00
_cell.angle_gamma   90.00
#
_symmetry.space_group_name_H-M   'P 1'
#
loop_
_entity.id
_entity.type
_entity.pdbx_description
1 polymer ?
#
loop_
_entity_poly.entity_id
_entity_poly.type
_entity_poly.pdbx_seq_one_letter_code
_entity_poly.pdbx_strand_id
1 'polypeptide(L)'
;MEFNPTNPLLVRHNTSNRALVQKYFDLEVDFMVARGYSKEQRFIAIRSIAISKIEEYTSDQVDSFVPFLAITYVDRFLSTNINIPVVLRDKGFEENLKLFVFCCVSIACKIRCSDFSFVELWNKHKMAEVRYVLVMELQILEGLQWKVRPVTAITFMYFFLPLLKTEDPQQFLPISTVSNIIVSIQRDVRFTEFRPSTLAASSILVTAYKLLPELYSEFSRRISRSGFVQQTELEQCFDELKEHVIPDYILNPGKCPVILKEIYKWGVKPEKGKELLIEDSSPDDHEDTSEITTEISKEEDKEEIPMNFDLNWVDPEPGPIPRPVKQERYNPMQKILFCFWPMIMKCFGLENL
;
A
#
# COMPACT_ATOMS: atom_id res chain seq x y z
N MET A 1 -5.55 -20.04 15.03
CA MET A 1 -6.55 -19.20 14.35
C MET A 1 -7.12 -19.97 13.17
N GLU A 2 -8.44 -19.97 13.02
CA GLU A 2 -9.15 -20.60 11.90
C GLU A 2 -8.97 -19.79 10.61
N PHE A 3 -9.00 -20.47 9.46
CA PHE A 3 -8.96 -19.84 8.14
C PHE A 3 -10.14 -18.90 7.95
N ASN A 4 -9.86 -17.62 7.70
CA ASN A 4 -10.87 -16.62 7.39
C ASN A 4 -10.64 -16.07 5.97
N PRO A 5 -11.38 -16.55 4.96
CA PRO A 5 -11.24 -16.07 3.58
C PRO A 5 -11.69 -14.61 3.43
N THR A 6 -12.47 -14.10 4.38
CA THR A 6 -12.88 -12.69 4.44
C THR A 6 -11.97 -11.85 5.32
N ASN A 7 -10.89 -12.42 5.88
CA ASN A 7 -9.86 -11.67 6.60
C ASN A 7 -8.48 -12.33 6.47
N PRO A 8 -7.89 -12.36 5.26
CA PRO A 8 -6.51 -12.81 5.04
C PRO A 8 -5.44 -11.89 5.66
N LEU A 9 -5.84 -10.77 6.27
CA LEU A 9 -4.91 -9.77 6.76
C LEU A 9 -4.16 -10.30 7.98
N LEU A 10 -2.86 -10.50 7.78
CA LEU A 10 -1.82 -10.42 8.80
C LEU A 10 -2.04 -11.31 10.03
N VAL A 11 -2.67 -12.46 9.83
CA VAL A 11 -2.65 -13.52 10.83
C VAL A 11 -1.30 -14.22 10.71
N ARG A 12 -0.49 -14.20 11.77
CA ARG A 12 0.62 -15.15 11.91
C ARG A 12 0.01 -16.55 11.90
N HIS A 13 -0.09 -17.15 10.72
CA HIS A 13 -0.71 -18.44 10.56
C HIS A 13 0.11 -19.46 11.36
N ASN A 14 -0.59 -20.32 12.09
CA ASN A 14 0.03 -21.56 12.53
C ASN A 14 0.26 -22.38 11.26
N THR A 15 1.48 -22.30 10.70
CA THR A 15 1.90 -22.91 9.44
C THR A 15 1.79 -24.44 9.43
N SER A 16 1.43 -25.05 10.57
CA SER A 16 1.19 -26.49 10.71
C SER A 16 0.00 -27.01 9.90
N ASN A 17 -0.96 -26.18 9.47
CA ASN A 17 -2.12 -26.64 8.70
C ASN A 17 -1.98 -26.38 7.19
N ARG A 18 -1.33 -27.32 6.50
CA ARG A 18 -1.09 -27.27 5.04
C ARG A 18 -2.37 -27.09 4.22
N ALA A 19 -3.48 -27.68 4.64
CA ALA A 19 -4.75 -27.57 3.93
C ALA A 19 -5.35 -26.16 4.00
N LEU A 20 -5.15 -25.44 5.12
CA LEU A 20 -5.58 -24.03 5.22
C LEU A 20 -4.69 -23.11 4.39
N VAL A 21 -3.38 -23.38 4.38
CA VAL A 21 -2.42 -22.68 3.55
C VAL A 21 -2.80 -22.82 2.07
N GLN A 22 -3.10 -24.05 1.61
CA GLN A 22 -3.50 -24.30 0.22
C GLN A 22 -4.67 -23.43 -0.22
N LYS A 23 -5.67 -23.22 0.66
CA LYS A 23 -6.80 -22.34 0.33
C LYS A 23 -6.39 -20.89 0.04
N TYR A 24 -5.33 -20.37 0.66
CA TYR A 24 -4.81 -19.03 0.33
C TYR A 24 -4.16 -19.01 -1.07
N PHE A 25 -3.44 -20.07 -1.44
CA PHE A 25 -2.86 -20.23 -2.79
C PHE A 25 -3.94 -20.36 -3.86
N ASP A 26 -5.02 -21.09 -3.57
CA ASP A 26 -6.14 -21.21 -4.49
C ASP A 26 -6.87 -19.86 -4.66
N LEU A 27 -6.98 -19.07 -3.59
CA LEU A 27 -7.64 -17.76 -3.59
C LEU A 27 -6.82 -16.62 -4.21
N GLU A 28 -5.49 -16.72 -4.30
CA GLU A 28 -4.67 -15.58 -4.72
C GLU A 28 -5.01 -15.10 -6.14
N VAL A 29 -5.48 -16.01 -7.00
CA VAL A 29 -5.89 -15.70 -8.38
C VAL A 29 -7.06 -14.72 -8.42
N ASP A 30 -7.97 -14.77 -7.43
CA ASP A 30 -9.11 -13.85 -7.33
C ASP A 30 -8.69 -12.41 -7.01
N PHE A 31 -7.44 -12.22 -6.58
CA PHE A 31 -6.86 -10.94 -6.21
C PHE A 31 -5.79 -10.45 -7.19
N MET A 32 -5.53 -11.20 -8.27
CA MET A 32 -4.67 -10.76 -9.36
C MET A 32 -5.37 -9.74 -10.27
N VAL A 33 -4.58 -8.92 -10.94
CA VAL A 33 -5.07 -8.08 -12.04
C VAL A 33 -5.31 -8.93 -13.29
N ALA A 34 -6.19 -8.46 -14.18
CA ALA A 34 -6.39 -9.08 -15.48
C ALA A 34 -5.12 -9.08 -16.34
N ARG A 35 -4.93 -10.13 -17.15
CA ARG A 35 -3.78 -10.25 -18.06
C ARG A 35 -3.73 -9.08 -19.04
N GLY A 36 -2.54 -8.54 -19.25
CA GLY A 36 -2.31 -7.40 -20.16
C GLY A 36 -2.50 -6.03 -19.52
N TYR A 37 -2.97 -5.96 -18.26
CA TYR A 37 -3.09 -4.70 -17.51
C TYR A 37 -1.81 -3.86 -17.52
N SER A 38 -0.68 -4.50 -17.22
CA SER A 38 0.68 -3.93 -17.20
C SER A 38 1.19 -3.42 -18.55
N LYS A 39 0.55 -3.81 -19.66
CA LYS A 39 0.97 -3.46 -21.04
C LYS A 39 0.14 -2.34 -21.64
N GLU A 40 -0.95 -1.98 -20.99
CA GLU A 40 -1.92 -1.02 -21.50
C GLU A 40 -1.56 0.40 -21.04
N GLN A 41 -1.13 1.24 -21.98
CA GLN A 41 -0.55 2.56 -21.69
C GLN A 41 -1.51 3.47 -20.92
N ARG A 42 -2.82 3.38 -21.20
CA ARG A 42 -3.82 4.16 -20.46
C ARG A 42 -3.84 3.80 -18.97
N PHE A 43 -3.70 2.52 -18.62
CA PHE A 43 -3.73 2.07 -17.24
C PHE A 43 -2.44 2.46 -16.53
N ILE A 44 -1.29 2.34 -17.20
CA ILE A 44 0.00 2.81 -16.69
C ILE A 44 -0.05 4.31 -16.38
N ALA A 45 -0.62 5.13 -17.27
CA ALA A 45 -0.73 6.57 -17.08
C ALA A 45 -1.66 6.92 -15.89
N ILE A 46 -2.84 6.31 -15.82
CA ILE A 46 -3.78 6.51 -14.70
C ILE A 46 -3.13 6.08 -13.37
N ARG A 47 -2.44 4.94 -13.38
CA ARG A 47 -1.74 4.38 -12.22
C ARG A 47 -0.63 5.29 -11.71
N SER A 48 0.15 5.90 -12.60
CA SER A 48 1.20 6.86 -12.22
C SER A 48 0.61 8.05 -11.45
N ILE A 49 -0.48 8.63 -11.96
CA ILE A 49 -1.21 9.71 -11.27
C ILE A 49 -1.77 9.22 -9.93
N ALA A 50 -2.32 8.00 -9.91
CA ALA A 50 -2.87 7.41 -8.69
C ALA A 50 -1.82 7.21 -7.60
N ILE A 51 -0.62 6.70 -7.94
CA ILE A 51 0.48 6.52 -6.98
C ILE A 51 0.88 7.86 -6.36
N SER A 52 1.10 8.88 -7.20
CA SER A 52 1.43 10.23 -6.71
C SER A 52 0.37 10.79 -5.77
N LYS A 53 -0.92 10.59 -6.09
CA LYS A 53 -2.01 11.05 -5.22
C LYS A 53 -2.15 10.22 -3.94
N ILE A 54 -1.88 8.91 -4.00
CA ILE A 54 -1.84 8.06 -2.81
C ILE A 54 -0.75 8.55 -1.86
N GLU A 55 0.47 8.81 -2.37
CA GLU A 55 1.58 9.37 -1.60
C GLU A 55 1.20 10.69 -0.91
N GLU A 56 0.56 11.60 -1.65
CA GLU A 56 0.05 12.85 -1.10
C GLU A 56 -0.97 12.60 0.03
N TYR A 57 -1.94 11.71 -0.21
CA TYR A 57 -3.02 11.44 0.74
C TYR A 57 -2.59 10.70 2.00
N THR A 58 -1.53 9.90 1.89
CA THR A 58 -1.00 9.08 2.98
C THR A 58 0.31 9.61 3.57
N SER A 59 0.72 10.83 3.23
CA SER A 59 1.99 11.44 3.65
C SER A 59 2.20 11.51 5.16
N ASP A 60 1.13 11.57 5.95
CA ASP A 60 1.13 11.59 7.42
C ASP A 60 0.78 10.24 8.05
N GLN A 61 0.52 9.21 7.24
CA GLN A 61 0.15 7.90 7.73
C GLN A 61 1.42 7.13 8.11
N VAL A 62 1.42 6.57 9.33
CA VAL A 62 2.54 5.76 9.82
C VAL A 62 2.52 4.35 9.23
N ASP A 63 1.40 3.89 8.67
CA ASP A 63 1.27 2.51 8.18
C ASP A 63 1.39 2.42 6.66
N SER A 64 2.57 2.00 6.20
CA SER A 64 2.89 1.72 4.80
C SER A 64 1.97 0.69 4.12
N PHE A 65 1.17 -0.07 4.88
CA PHE A 65 0.22 -1.00 4.29
C PHE A 65 -1.04 -0.33 3.72
N VAL A 66 -1.41 0.87 4.21
CA VAL A 66 -2.54 1.63 3.67
C VAL A 66 -2.32 2.01 2.21
N PRO A 67 -1.23 2.71 1.84
CA PRO A 67 -0.96 3.02 0.44
C PRO A 67 -0.78 1.75 -0.39
N PHE A 68 -0.18 0.71 0.18
CA PHE A 68 -0.06 -0.59 -0.49
C PHE A 68 -1.43 -1.20 -0.88
N LEU A 69 -2.39 -1.19 0.06
CA LEU A 69 -3.75 -1.65 -0.23
C LEU A 69 -4.46 -0.74 -1.24
N ALA A 70 -4.30 0.57 -1.12
CA ALA A 70 -4.91 1.52 -2.04
C ALA A 70 -4.46 1.29 -3.49
N ILE A 71 -3.15 1.10 -3.73
CA ILE A 71 -2.61 0.73 -5.05
C ILE A 71 -3.20 -0.59 -5.53
N THR A 72 -3.32 -1.58 -4.64
CA THR A 72 -3.94 -2.88 -4.98
C THR A 72 -5.39 -2.72 -5.46
N TYR A 73 -6.16 -1.80 -4.86
CA TYR A 73 -7.53 -1.53 -5.28
C TYR A 73 -7.58 -0.80 -6.63
N VAL A 74 -6.71 0.18 -6.84
CA VAL A 74 -6.57 0.88 -8.12
C VAL A 74 -6.27 -0.12 -9.24
N ASP A 75 -5.22 -0.92 -9.07
CA ASP A 75 -4.76 -1.87 -10.07
C ASP A 75 -5.86 -2.89 -10.42
N ARG A 76 -6.51 -3.49 -9.40
CA ARG A 76 -7.58 -4.47 -9.61
C ARG A 76 -8.83 -3.86 -10.25
N PHE A 77 -9.24 -2.67 -9.80
CA PHE A 77 -10.41 -1.99 -10.35
C PHE A 77 -10.20 -1.67 -11.83
N LEU A 78 -9.07 -1.04 -12.18
CA LEU A 78 -8.74 -0.68 -13.56
C LEU A 78 -8.59 -1.92 -14.46
N SER A 79 -8.07 -3.02 -13.93
CA SER A 79 -7.91 -4.25 -14.71
C SER A 79 -9.24 -4.92 -15.09
N THR A 80 -10.30 -4.69 -14.32
CA THR A 80 -11.63 -5.31 -14.51
C THR A 80 -12.65 -4.34 -15.09
N ASN A 81 -12.42 -3.03 -14.96
CA ASN A 81 -13.32 -1.97 -15.41
C ASN A 81 -12.60 -1.07 -16.41
N ILE A 82 -13.20 -0.91 -17.58
CA ILE A 82 -12.59 -0.14 -18.68
C ILE A 82 -12.37 1.33 -18.29
N ASN A 83 -13.27 1.92 -17.50
CA ASN A 83 -13.23 3.32 -17.10
C ASN A 83 -13.45 3.47 -15.60
N ILE A 84 -12.85 4.52 -15.01
CA ILE A 84 -13.21 4.94 -13.65
C ILE A 84 -14.66 5.47 -13.61
N PRO A 85 -15.36 5.36 -12.46
CA PRO A 85 -16.71 5.90 -12.34
C PRO A 85 -16.73 7.42 -12.54
N VAL A 86 -17.75 7.91 -13.25
CA VAL A 86 -17.99 9.35 -13.41
C VAL A 86 -19.09 9.77 -12.45
N VAL A 87 -18.68 10.27 -11.29
CA VAL A 87 -19.57 10.68 -10.19
C VAL A 87 -19.77 12.19 -10.18
N LEU A 88 -18.70 12.95 -10.45
CA LEU A 88 -18.74 14.41 -10.56
C LEU A 88 -19.02 14.79 -12.01
N ARG A 89 -20.30 14.88 -12.38
CA ARG A 89 -20.75 15.09 -13.78
C ARG A 89 -20.41 16.47 -14.33
N ASP A 90 -20.28 17.46 -13.46
CA ASP A 90 -19.90 18.84 -13.76
C ASP A 90 -18.36 19.04 -13.78
N LYS A 91 -17.59 18.01 -13.43
CA LYS A 91 -16.13 18.05 -13.37
C LYS A 91 -15.49 17.12 -14.41
N GLY A 92 -14.22 17.40 -14.72
CA GLY A 92 -13.45 16.62 -15.69
C GLY A 92 -13.00 15.25 -15.17
N PHE A 93 -12.30 14.52 -16.05
CA PHE A 93 -11.70 13.22 -15.74
C PHE A 93 -10.75 13.28 -14.54
N GLU A 94 -9.93 14.32 -14.46
CA GLU A 94 -8.92 14.48 -13.41
C GLU A 94 -9.55 14.53 -12.00
N GLU A 95 -10.64 15.29 -11.81
CA GLU A 95 -11.33 15.37 -10.52
C GLU A 95 -12.02 14.06 -10.14
N ASN A 96 -12.59 13.36 -11.12
CA ASN A 96 -13.13 12.02 -10.89
C ASN A 96 -12.02 11.02 -10.54
N LEU A 97 -10.84 11.15 -11.14
CA LEU A 97 -9.68 10.32 -10.82
C LEU A 97 -9.16 10.60 -9.41
N LYS A 98 -9.00 11.87 -9.02
CA LYS A 98 -8.64 12.26 -7.65
C LYS A 98 -9.62 11.68 -6.64
N LEU A 99 -10.93 11.82 -6.89
CA LEU A 99 -11.97 11.25 -6.02
C LEU A 99 -11.90 9.72 -5.96
N PHE A 100 -11.71 9.04 -7.09
CA PHE A 100 -11.54 7.59 -7.17
C PHE A 100 -10.34 7.12 -6.32
N VAL A 101 -9.19 7.78 -6.46
CA VAL A 101 -7.98 7.46 -5.70
C VAL A 101 -8.16 7.71 -4.21
N PHE A 102 -8.75 8.85 -3.84
CA PHE A 102 -9.09 9.16 -2.45
C PHE A 102 -10.01 8.10 -1.84
N CYS A 103 -11.01 7.62 -2.58
CA CYS A 103 -11.91 6.56 -2.13
C CYS A 103 -11.17 5.22 -1.96
N CYS A 104 -10.20 4.90 -2.82
CA CYS A 104 -9.34 3.73 -2.63
C CYS A 104 -8.54 3.81 -1.32
N VAL A 105 -7.98 4.99 -0.99
CA VAL A 105 -7.30 5.24 0.28
C VAL A 105 -8.26 5.13 1.47
N SER A 106 -9.44 5.75 1.39
CA SER A 106 -10.48 5.67 2.42
C SER A 106 -10.89 4.22 2.71
N ILE A 107 -11.12 3.41 1.66
CA ILE A 107 -11.40 1.97 1.82
C ILE A 107 -10.22 1.26 2.47
N ALA A 108 -8.98 1.53 2.05
CA ALA A 108 -7.79 0.93 2.63
C ALA A 108 -7.68 1.22 4.14
N CYS A 109 -7.88 2.48 4.54
CA CYS A 109 -7.91 2.87 5.95
C CYS A 109 -9.01 2.17 6.74
N LYS A 110 -10.25 2.10 6.23
CA LYS A 110 -11.37 1.39 6.88
C LYS A 110 -11.08 -0.10 7.09
N ILE A 111 -10.32 -0.69 6.17
CA ILE A 111 -9.93 -2.09 6.25
C ILE A 111 -8.79 -2.30 7.24
N ARG A 112 -7.76 -1.44 7.20
CA ARG A 112 -6.50 -1.62 7.92
C ARG A 112 -6.49 -1.03 9.33
N CYS A 113 -7.07 0.15 9.52
CA CYS A 113 -6.99 0.90 10.76
C CYS A 113 -8.25 0.66 11.62
N SER A 114 -8.05 0.34 12.90
CA SER A 114 -9.15 0.21 13.88
C SER A 114 -9.79 1.56 14.20
N ASP A 115 -8.95 2.59 14.32
CA ASP A 115 -9.33 3.92 14.80
C ASP A 115 -9.42 4.96 13.67
N PHE A 116 -9.76 4.49 12.46
CA PHE A 116 -9.84 5.37 11.29
C PHE A 116 -10.96 6.40 11.43
N SER A 117 -10.57 7.68 11.38
CA SER A 117 -11.48 8.82 11.28
C SER A 117 -11.63 9.27 9.83
N PHE A 118 -12.73 8.88 9.19
CA PHE A 118 -13.06 9.37 7.85
C PHE A 118 -13.18 10.90 7.81
N VAL A 119 -13.74 11.50 8.87
CA VAL A 119 -13.95 12.95 8.96
C VAL A 119 -12.62 13.70 8.93
N GLU A 120 -11.59 13.21 9.62
CA GLU A 120 -10.25 13.81 9.59
C GLU A 120 -9.64 13.73 8.19
N LEU A 121 -9.65 12.55 7.57
CA LEU A 121 -9.12 12.35 6.21
C LEU A 121 -9.85 13.25 5.20
N TRP A 122 -11.19 13.32 5.29
CA TRP A 122 -12.02 14.13 4.42
C TRP A 122 -11.80 15.63 4.63
N ASN A 123 -11.73 16.10 5.87
CA ASN A 123 -11.47 17.50 6.19
C ASN A 123 -10.08 17.97 5.75
N LYS A 124 -9.09 17.07 5.80
CA LYS A 124 -7.71 17.36 5.37
C LYS A 124 -7.64 17.64 3.88
N HIS A 125 -8.26 16.79 3.06
CA HIS A 125 -8.14 16.84 1.61
C HIS A 125 -9.28 17.58 0.90
N LYS A 126 -10.40 17.86 1.60
CA LYS A 126 -11.57 18.61 1.12
C LYS A 126 -12.04 18.24 -0.29
N MET A 127 -12.01 16.95 -0.59
CA MET A 127 -12.09 16.43 -1.97
C MET A 127 -13.41 16.72 -2.67
N ALA A 128 -14.53 16.38 -2.04
CA ALA A 128 -15.87 16.51 -2.63
C ALA A 128 -16.93 16.47 -1.52
N GLU A 129 -18.18 16.79 -1.87
CA GLU A 129 -19.30 16.52 -0.97
C GLU A 129 -19.35 15.04 -0.59
N VAL A 130 -19.67 14.79 0.67
CA VAL A 130 -19.74 13.45 1.26
C VAL A 130 -20.58 12.47 0.44
N ARG A 131 -21.70 12.93 -0.15
CA ARG A 131 -22.55 12.10 -1.02
C ARG A 131 -21.81 11.52 -2.23
N TYR A 132 -20.88 12.28 -2.82
CA TYR A 132 -20.11 11.82 -3.98
C TYR A 132 -19.02 10.83 -3.57
N VAL A 133 -18.42 11.03 -2.40
CA VAL A 133 -17.48 10.06 -1.82
C VAL A 133 -18.18 8.71 -1.58
N LEU A 134 -19.39 8.73 -1.01
CA LEU A 134 -20.20 7.53 -0.80
C LEU A 134 -20.50 6.80 -2.10
N VAL A 135 -20.98 7.52 -3.13
CA VAL A 135 -21.30 6.93 -4.44
C VAL A 135 -20.04 6.34 -5.08
N MET A 136 -18.92 7.06 -5.05
CA MET A 136 -17.65 6.57 -5.60
C MET A 136 -17.16 5.32 -4.85
N GLU A 137 -17.16 5.32 -3.51
CA GLU A 137 -16.76 4.15 -2.73
C GLU A 137 -17.65 2.92 -3.03
N LEU A 138 -18.97 3.10 -3.15
CA LEU A 138 -19.86 2.00 -3.51
C LEU A 138 -19.55 1.43 -4.90
N GLN A 139 -19.31 2.30 -5.90
CA GLN A 139 -18.93 1.87 -7.24
C GLN A 139 -17.58 1.12 -7.24
N ILE A 140 -16.61 1.55 -6.44
CA ILE A 140 -15.34 0.85 -6.27
C ILE A 140 -15.56 -0.51 -5.62
N LEU A 141 -16.37 -0.58 -4.55
CA LEU A 141 -16.67 -1.82 -3.85
C LEU A 141 -17.39 -2.83 -4.75
N GLU A 142 -18.36 -2.38 -5.55
CA GLU A 142 -19.03 -3.19 -6.56
C GLU A 142 -18.05 -3.68 -7.63
N GLY A 143 -17.22 -2.79 -8.17
CA GLY A 143 -16.19 -3.13 -9.16
C GLY A 143 -15.15 -4.12 -8.64
N LEU A 144 -14.85 -4.08 -7.35
CA LEU A 144 -13.99 -5.05 -6.65
C LEU A 144 -14.74 -6.29 -6.15
N GLN A 145 -16.04 -6.42 -6.44
CA GLN A 145 -16.92 -7.49 -5.94
C GLN A 145 -16.86 -7.66 -4.42
N TRP A 146 -16.69 -6.55 -3.70
CA TRP A 146 -16.51 -6.50 -2.24
C TRP A 146 -15.29 -7.27 -1.71
N LYS A 147 -14.39 -7.72 -2.60
CA LYS A 147 -13.16 -8.45 -2.26
C LYS A 147 -12.05 -7.47 -1.85
N VAL A 148 -12.28 -6.68 -0.80
CA VAL A 148 -11.37 -5.61 -0.30
C VAL A 148 -10.39 -6.05 0.78
N ARG A 149 -10.23 -7.36 0.98
CA ARG A 149 -9.18 -7.89 1.86
C ARG A 149 -8.39 -8.90 1.04
N PRO A 150 -7.42 -8.42 0.24
CA PRO A 150 -6.68 -9.27 -0.67
C PRO A 150 -5.74 -10.21 0.06
N VAL A 151 -5.52 -11.38 -0.54
CA VAL A 151 -4.33 -12.19 -0.25
C VAL A 151 -3.16 -11.53 -0.96
N THR A 152 -2.14 -11.13 -0.21
CA THR A 152 -1.01 -10.34 -0.76
C THR A 152 0.31 -11.09 -0.58
N ALA A 153 1.37 -10.59 -1.22
CA ALA A 153 2.71 -11.13 -1.02
C ALA A 153 3.14 -11.06 0.46
N ILE A 154 2.64 -10.09 1.22
CA ILE A 154 2.87 -10.02 2.68
C ILE A 154 2.20 -11.20 3.39
N THR A 155 0.99 -11.61 2.99
CA THR A 155 0.34 -12.81 3.53
C THR A 155 1.22 -14.05 3.34
N PHE A 156 1.76 -14.23 2.14
CA PHE A 156 2.63 -15.37 1.82
C PHE A 156 4.04 -15.26 2.43
N MET A 157 4.55 -14.05 2.66
CA MET A 157 5.81 -13.84 3.37
C MET A 157 5.77 -14.46 4.77
N TYR A 158 4.71 -14.20 5.54
CA TYR A 158 4.54 -14.81 6.87
C TYR A 158 4.36 -16.33 6.81
N PHE A 159 3.96 -16.88 5.65
CA PHE A 159 3.92 -18.31 5.42
C PHE A 159 5.30 -18.91 5.12
N PHE A 160 6.07 -18.29 4.21
CA PHE A 160 7.36 -18.82 3.76
C PHE A 160 8.47 -18.65 4.80
N LEU A 161 8.55 -17.51 5.49
CA LEU A 161 9.65 -17.23 6.43
C LEU A 161 9.81 -18.32 7.52
N PRO A 162 8.74 -18.85 8.15
CA PRO A 162 8.86 -19.97 9.08
C PRO A 162 9.44 -21.26 8.49
N LEU A 163 9.28 -21.52 7.18
CA LEU A 163 9.83 -22.70 6.49
C LEU A 163 11.34 -22.60 6.29
N LEU A 164 11.88 -21.38 6.37
CA LEU A 164 13.29 -21.06 6.11
C LEU A 164 14.11 -20.92 7.39
N LYS A 165 13.53 -21.26 8.55
CA LYS A 165 14.27 -21.25 9.81
C LYS A 165 15.49 -22.18 9.74
N THR A 166 16.58 -21.66 10.24
CA THR A 166 17.87 -22.34 10.44
C THR A 166 18.03 -22.74 11.90
N GLU A 167 19.01 -23.61 12.18
CA GLU A 167 19.38 -23.96 13.56
C GLU A 167 20.12 -22.81 14.24
N ASP A 168 20.88 -22.01 13.48
CA ASP A 168 21.55 -20.81 13.95
C ASP A 168 20.55 -19.64 14.06
N PRO A 169 20.31 -19.10 15.28
CA PRO A 169 19.41 -17.96 15.49
C PRO A 169 19.84 -16.66 14.80
N GLN A 170 21.10 -16.53 14.37
CA GLN A 170 21.60 -15.35 13.65
C GLN A 170 21.27 -15.39 12.16
N GLN A 171 20.93 -16.57 11.62
CA GLN A 171 20.68 -16.80 10.21
C GLN A 171 19.20 -16.63 9.85
N PHE A 172 18.65 -15.43 10.09
CA PHE A 172 17.26 -15.12 9.78
C PHE A 172 17.14 -13.95 8.81
N LEU A 173 16.09 -13.96 8.01
CA LEU A 173 15.74 -12.83 7.14
C LEU A 173 14.90 -11.81 7.91
N PRO A 174 15.29 -10.52 7.95
CA PRO A 174 14.49 -9.49 8.61
C PRO A 174 13.13 -9.33 7.91
N ILE A 175 12.04 -9.50 8.67
CA ILE A 175 10.66 -9.31 8.18
C ILE A 175 10.48 -7.92 7.58
N SER A 176 11.05 -6.89 8.22
CA SER A 176 11.03 -5.51 7.74
C SER A 176 11.68 -5.35 6.38
N THR A 177 12.85 -5.95 6.14
CA THR A 177 13.51 -5.89 4.83
C THR A 177 12.69 -6.57 3.74
N VAL A 178 12.16 -7.77 4.01
CA VAL A 178 11.36 -8.49 3.03
C VAL A 178 10.06 -7.75 2.70
N SER A 179 9.35 -7.25 3.73
CA SER A 179 8.13 -6.46 3.53
C SER A 179 8.40 -5.15 2.79
N ASN A 180 9.51 -4.48 3.06
CA ASN A 180 9.91 -3.27 2.35
C ASN A 180 10.19 -3.53 0.86
N ILE A 181 10.81 -4.65 0.52
CA ILE A 181 10.98 -5.07 -0.89
C ILE A 181 9.61 -5.29 -1.53
N ILE A 182 8.70 -5.99 -0.86
CA ILE A 182 7.35 -6.24 -1.37
C ILE A 182 6.57 -4.93 -1.60
N VAL A 183 6.73 -3.95 -0.70
CA VAL A 183 6.09 -2.63 -0.85
C VAL A 183 6.76 -1.83 -1.97
N SER A 184 8.10 -1.86 -2.09
CA SER A 184 8.81 -1.07 -3.10
C SER A 184 8.49 -1.53 -4.51
N ILE A 185 8.43 -2.84 -4.74
CA ILE A 185 8.20 -3.42 -6.08
C ILE A 185 6.79 -3.13 -6.59
N GLN A 186 5.85 -2.85 -5.68
CA GLN A 186 4.50 -2.45 -6.04
C GLN A 186 4.48 -1.14 -6.82
N ARG A 187 5.53 -0.31 -6.78
CA ARG A 187 5.60 0.88 -7.63
C ARG A 187 5.71 0.54 -9.11
N ASP A 188 6.28 -0.61 -9.44
CA ASP A 188 6.47 -1.03 -10.81
C ASP A 188 5.33 -1.96 -11.26
N VAL A 189 4.62 -1.51 -12.30
CA VAL A 189 3.42 -2.18 -12.81
C VAL A 189 3.72 -3.57 -13.35
N ARG A 190 4.95 -3.87 -13.75
CA ARG A 190 5.34 -5.20 -14.27
C ARG A 190 5.12 -6.30 -13.24
N PHE A 191 5.36 -5.99 -11.95
CA PHE A 191 5.18 -6.96 -10.88
C PHE A 191 3.71 -7.33 -10.61
N THR A 192 2.75 -6.59 -11.18
CA THR A 192 1.33 -6.96 -11.09
C THR A 192 1.00 -8.25 -11.89
N GLU A 193 1.86 -8.66 -12.83
CA GLU A 193 1.67 -9.91 -13.58
C GLU A 193 1.98 -11.18 -12.78
N PHE A 194 2.79 -11.08 -11.72
CA PHE A 194 3.18 -12.22 -10.90
C PHE A 194 2.16 -12.52 -9.81
N ARG A 195 2.03 -13.80 -9.45
CA ARG A 195 1.19 -14.21 -8.32
C ARG A 195 1.73 -13.62 -7.01
N PRO A 196 0.87 -13.24 -6.05
CA PRO A 196 1.32 -12.75 -4.75
C PRO A 196 2.28 -13.72 -4.03
N SER A 197 2.06 -15.03 -4.14
CA SER A 197 2.98 -16.04 -3.59
C SER A 197 4.35 -16.04 -4.27
N THR A 198 4.39 -15.90 -5.59
CA THR A 198 5.64 -15.75 -6.37
C THR A 198 6.38 -14.51 -5.91
N LEU A 199 5.72 -13.36 -5.85
CA LEU A 199 6.32 -12.09 -5.37
C LEU A 199 6.92 -12.24 -3.97
N ALA A 200 6.23 -12.91 -3.06
CA ALA A 200 6.71 -13.16 -1.70
C ALA A 200 7.96 -14.04 -1.69
N ALA A 201 7.91 -15.17 -2.40
CA ALA A 201 9.03 -16.11 -2.50
C ALA A 201 10.26 -15.45 -3.14
N SER A 202 10.08 -14.73 -4.25
CA SER A 202 11.17 -14.02 -4.93
C SER A 202 11.75 -12.91 -4.06
N SER A 203 10.92 -12.13 -3.35
CA SER A 203 11.39 -11.09 -2.42
C SER A 203 12.25 -11.68 -1.30
N ILE A 204 11.83 -12.81 -0.75
CA ILE A 204 12.59 -13.58 0.25
C ILE A 204 13.93 -14.06 -0.33
N LEU A 205 13.93 -14.61 -1.54
CA LEU A 205 15.13 -15.12 -2.19
C LEU A 205 16.11 -14.00 -2.56
N VAL A 206 15.63 -12.85 -3.04
CA VAL A 206 16.47 -11.67 -3.28
C VAL A 206 17.06 -11.15 -1.97
N THR A 207 16.28 -11.12 -0.90
CA THR A 207 16.79 -10.76 0.44
C THR A 207 17.89 -11.72 0.89
N ALA A 208 17.67 -13.03 0.75
CA ALA A 208 18.66 -14.04 1.08
C ALA A 208 19.92 -13.92 0.21
N TYR A 209 19.76 -13.73 -1.10
CA TYR A 209 20.85 -13.54 -2.04
C TYR A 209 21.73 -12.33 -1.67
N LYS A 210 21.14 -11.26 -1.12
CA LYS A 210 21.86 -10.04 -0.73
C LYS A 210 22.44 -10.09 0.69
N LEU A 211 21.72 -10.65 1.65
CA LEU A 211 22.08 -10.59 3.08
C LEU A 211 22.71 -11.88 3.62
N LEU A 212 22.34 -13.04 3.07
CA LEU A 212 22.79 -14.37 3.51
C LEU A 212 23.12 -15.25 2.28
N PRO A 213 24.10 -14.86 1.43
CA PRO A 213 24.36 -15.54 0.16
C PRO A 213 24.63 -17.04 0.31
N GLU A 214 25.19 -17.46 1.43
CA GLU A 214 25.47 -18.85 1.78
C GLU A 214 24.20 -19.70 1.97
N LEU A 215 23.09 -19.09 2.37
CA LEU A 215 21.80 -19.77 2.59
C LEU A 215 20.85 -19.70 1.38
N TYR A 216 21.13 -18.82 0.42
CA TYR A 216 20.29 -18.63 -0.77
C TYR A 216 19.95 -19.95 -1.47
N SER A 217 20.96 -20.79 -1.73
CA SER A 217 20.77 -22.06 -2.44
C SER A 217 19.86 -23.03 -1.67
N GLU A 218 19.97 -23.05 -0.34
CA GLU A 218 19.13 -23.88 0.52
C GLU A 218 17.71 -23.34 0.60
N PHE A 219 17.54 -22.03 0.73
CA PHE A 219 16.22 -21.40 0.78
C PHE A 219 15.47 -21.56 -0.54
N SER A 220 16.16 -21.35 -1.67
CA SER A 220 15.62 -21.59 -3.01
C SER A 220 15.13 -23.04 -3.13
N ARG A 221 15.98 -24.01 -2.76
CA ARG A 221 15.63 -25.43 -2.76
C ARG A 221 14.43 -25.76 -1.89
N ARG A 222 14.31 -25.17 -0.69
CA ARG A 222 13.17 -25.39 0.22
C ARG A 222 11.87 -24.82 -0.35
N ILE A 223 11.91 -23.61 -0.92
CA ILE A 223 10.74 -22.99 -1.57
C ILE A 223 10.29 -23.86 -2.75
N SER A 224 11.20 -24.28 -3.63
CA SER A 224 10.86 -25.13 -4.78
C SER A 224 10.25 -26.48 -4.33
N ARG A 225 10.83 -27.12 -3.30
CA ARG A 225 10.32 -28.39 -2.76
C ARG A 225 8.96 -28.27 -2.07
N SER A 226 8.56 -27.07 -1.65
CA SER A 226 7.28 -26.85 -1.00
C SER A 226 6.10 -27.12 -1.95
N GLY A 227 6.33 -27.00 -3.27
CA GLY A 227 5.35 -27.24 -4.33
C GLY A 227 4.27 -26.16 -4.44
N PHE A 228 4.43 -25.03 -3.75
CA PHE A 228 3.43 -23.97 -3.70
C PHE A 228 3.58 -22.90 -4.79
N VAL A 229 4.77 -22.77 -5.38
CA VAL A 229 5.09 -21.75 -6.39
C VAL A 229 5.61 -22.45 -7.64
N GLN A 230 5.21 -21.97 -8.82
CA GLN A 230 5.71 -22.50 -10.08
C GLN A 230 7.18 -22.05 -10.29
N GLN A 231 8.07 -23.02 -10.53
CA GLN A 231 9.51 -22.76 -10.62
C GLN A 231 9.88 -21.74 -11.70
N THR A 232 9.30 -21.85 -12.89
CA THR A 232 9.57 -20.94 -14.02
C THR A 232 9.14 -19.52 -13.72
N GLU A 233 7.98 -19.35 -13.07
CA GLU A 233 7.47 -18.03 -12.66
C GLU A 233 8.34 -17.43 -11.55
N LEU A 234 8.79 -18.26 -10.61
CA LEU A 234 9.69 -17.87 -9.51
C LEU A 234 11.04 -17.37 -10.03
N GLU A 235 11.66 -18.10 -10.96
CA GLU A 235 12.95 -17.72 -11.56
C GLU A 235 12.85 -16.40 -12.32
N GLN A 236 11.82 -16.25 -13.16
CA GLN A 236 11.59 -14.99 -13.89
C GLN A 236 11.40 -13.81 -12.93
N CYS A 237 10.54 -13.98 -11.91
CA CYS A 237 10.28 -12.92 -10.93
C CYS A 237 11.53 -12.58 -10.09
N PHE A 238 12.32 -13.58 -9.71
CA PHE A 238 13.58 -13.38 -9.01
C PHE A 238 14.58 -12.58 -9.84
N ASP A 239 14.75 -12.92 -11.12
CA ASP A 239 15.66 -12.20 -12.01
C ASP A 239 15.20 -10.75 -12.20
N GLU A 240 13.90 -10.52 -12.45
CA GLU A 240 13.36 -9.16 -12.56
C GLU A 240 13.55 -8.34 -11.28
N LEU A 241 13.36 -8.95 -10.09
CA LEU A 241 13.57 -8.28 -8.80
C LEU A 241 15.04 -8.04 -8.48
N LYS A 242 15.94 -8.91 -8.94
CA LYS A 242 17.37 -8.77 -8.74
C LYS A 242 17.93 -7.61 -9.56
N GLU A 243 17.42 -7.43 -10.77
CA GLU A 243 17.72 -6.28 -11.64
C GLU A 243 16.99 -4.99 -11.20
N HIS A 244 15.89 -5.12 -10.45
CA HIS A 244 15.25 -3.96 -9.83
C HIS A 244 16.19 -3.34 -8.80
N VAL A 245 16.46 -2.03 -8.93
CA VAL A 245 17.29 -1.30 -7.97
C VAL A 245 16.52 -1.19 -6.66
N ILE A 246 16.77 -2.12 -5.74
CA ILE A 246 16.30 -2.02 -4.35
C ILE A 246 17.27 -1.06 -3.64
N PRO A 247 16.80 0.12 -3.17
CA PRO A 247 17.65 1.05 -2.48
C PRO A 247 18.41 0.42 -1.32
N ASP A 248 19.71 0.75 -1.17
CA ASP A 248 20.58 0.15 -0.15
C ASP A 248 20.05 0.31 1.28
N TYR A 249 19.25 1.35 1.55
CA TYR A 249 18.63 1.57 2.86
C TYR A 249 17.52 0.56 3.20
N ILE A 250 16.90 -0.08 2.21
CA ILE A 250 15.95 -1.19 2.41
C ILE A 250 16.69 -2.44 2.88
N LEU A 251 17.83 -2.74 2.25
CA LEU A 251 18.68 -3.87 2.59
C LEU A 251 19.45 -3.64 3.89
N ASN A 252 19.81 -2.40 4.19
CA ASN A 252 20.57 -2.00 5.38
C ASN A 252 19.87 -0.85 6.12
N PRO A 253 18.83 -1.14 6.94
CA PRO A 253 18.11 -0.10 7.70
C PRO A 253 19.03 0.73 8.61
N GLY A 254 20.17 0.18 9.06
CA GLY A 254 21.18 0.89 9.84
C GLY A 254 21.86 2.06 9.08
N LYS A 255 21.95 1.96 7.75
CA LYS A 255 22.51 2.97 6.83
C LYS A 255 21.44 3.93 6.27
N CYS A 256 20.20 3.84 6.75
CA CYS A 256 19.12 4.73 6.33
C CYS A 256 19.55 6.20 6.47
N PRO A 257 19.41 7.04 5.42
CA PRO A 257 19.77 8.45 5.47
C PRO A 257 19.18 9.11 6.71
N VAL A 258 19.98 9.91 7.42
CA VAL A 258 19.66 10.51 8.72
C VAL A 258 18.32 11.29 8.70
N ILE A 259 17.91 11.79 7.54
CA ILE A 259 16.65 12.50 7.31
C ILE A 259 15.42 11.64 7.67
N LEU A 260 15.44 10.34 7.38
CA LEU A 260 14.34 9.43 7.70
C LEU A 260 14.32 9.05 9.20
N LYS A 261 15.47 9.03 9.90
CA LYS A 261 15.52 8.75 11.35
C LYS A 261 14.94 9.87 12.20
N GLU A 262 14.94 11.11 11.70
CA GLU A 262 14.37 12.27 12.41
C GLU A 262 12.81 12.22 12.45
N ILE A 263 12.16 11.65 11.42
CA ILE A 263 10.69 11.51 11.35
C ILE A 263 10.17 10.59 12.46
N TYR A 264 10.90 9.51 12.77
CA TYR A 264 10.52 8.53 13.81
C TYR A 264 10.72 9.08 15.24
N LYS A 265 11.46 10.18 15.37
CA LYS A 265 11.80 10.79 16.66
C LYS A 265 10.78 11.84 17.10
N TRP A 266 10.00 12.39 16.17
CA TRP A 266 8.95 13.37 16.45
C TRP A 266 7.62 12.69 16.78
N GLY A 267 7.57 12.03 17.94
CA GLY A 267 6.32 11.84 18.66
C GLY A 267 5.79 13.20 19.10
N VAL A 268 4.88 13.78 18.32
CA VAL A 268 4.24 15.06 18.61
C VAL A 268 3.53 14.99 19.96
N LYS A 269 3.89 15.90 20.86
CA LYS A 269 3.09 16.29 22.04
C LYS A 269 2.88 17.81 22.05
N PRO A 270 1.75 18.27 22.61
CA PRO A 270 1.04 19.45 22.14
C PRO A 270 1.69 20.76 22.60
N GLU A 271 1.38 21.79 21.82
CA GLU A 271 1.80 23.17 21.97
C GLU A 271 1.71 23.72 23.40
N LYS A 272 2.70 24.53 23.76
CA LYS A 272 2.54 25.62 24.72
C LYS A 272 2.93 26.91 24.01
N GLY A 273 1.94 27.76 23.81
CA GLY A 273 2.14 29.07 23.20
C GLY A 273 3.12 29.94 23.97
N LYS A 274 3.68 30.90 23.24
CA LYS A 274 3.93 32.27 23.70
C LYS A 274 4.11 33.16 22.47
N GLU A 275 3.34 34.25 22.49
CA GLU A 275 3.50 35.45 21.68
C GLU A 275 4.97 35.92 21.66
N LEU A 276 5.37 36.62 20.59
CA LEU A 276 5.83 38.02 20.68
C LEU A 276 6.20 38.56 19.28
N LEU A 277 5.48 39.64 18.94
CA LEU A 277 5.93 40.87 18.28
C LEU A 277 6.31 40.88 16.79
N ILE A 278 5.37 41.49 16.06
CA ILE A 278 5.56 42.28 14.86
C ILE A 278 6.42 43.50 15.21
N GLU A 279 7.50 43.72 14.47
CA GLU A 279 8.00 45.07 14.19
C GLU A 279 8.30 45.21 12.69
N ASP A 280 7.86 46.34 12.17
CA ASP A 280 7.85 46.78 10.78
C ASP A 280 9.23 47.08 10.22
N SER A 281 9.40 46.86 8.91
CA SER A 281 9.98 47.86 7.99
C SER A 281 9.85 47.41 6.53
N SER A 282 9.05 48.14 5.77
CA SER A 282 9.09 48.27 4.29
C SER A 282 9.87 49.56 3.93
N PRO A 283 9.97 49.99 2.66
CA PRO A 283 10.09 49.28 1.37
C PRO A 283 11.32 49.79 0.58
N ASP A 284 11.66 49.18 -0.55
CA ASP A 284 12.22 49.96 -1.68
C ASP A 284 11.95 49.26 -3.02
N ASP A 285 11.46 50.08 -3.95
CA ASP A 285 11.07 49.79 -5.32
C ASP A 285 12.30 49.53 -6.22
N HIS A 286 12.11 48.81 -7.34
CA HIS A 286 12.48 49.28 -8.67
C HIS A 286 12.07 48.29 -9.79
N GLU A 287 11.30 48.82 -10.74
CA GLU A 287 11.12 48.38 -12.12
C GLU A 287 12.49 48.17 -12.81
N ASP A 288 12.65 47.20 -13.73
CA ASP A 288 12.26 47.40 -15.14
C ASP A 288 12.69 46.23 -16.07
N THR A 289 12.04 46.24 -17.23
CA THR A 289 12.03 45.29 -18.36
C THR A 289 13.37 45.01 -19.09
N SER A 290 13.46 43.83 -19.74
CA SER A 290 13.62 43.64 -21.21
C SER A 290 14.55 42.50 -21.70
N GLU A 291 14.07 41.82 -22.76
CA GLU A 291 14.77 41.22 -23.91
C GLU A 291 15.60 39.90 -23.84
N ILE A 292 14.93 38.82 -24.24
CA ILE A 292 15.19 37.92 -25.40
C ILE A 292 16.60 37.99 -26.04
N THR A 293 17.39 36.90 -25.98
CA THR A 293 17.73 36.03 -27.14
C THR A 293 18.67 34.87 -26.80
N THR A 294 18.21 33.67 -27.14
CA THR A 294 18.94 32.53 -27.74
C THR A 294 20.18 31.96 -27.05
N GLU A 295 20.07 30.72 -26.54
CA GLU A 295 20.99 29.63 -26.91
C GLU A 295 20.38 28.26 -26.55
N ILE A 296 20.25 27.40 -27.57
CA ILE A 296 19.84 26.00 -27.48
C ILE A 296 21.11 25.18 -27.25
N SER A 297 21.26 24.55 -26.09
CA SER A 297 21.93 23.25 -25.99
C SER A 297 21.77 22.63 -24.60
N LYS A 298 21.09 21.46 -24.60
CA LYS A 298 21.39 20.25 -23.82
C LYS A 298 21.61 20.41 -22.31
N GLU A 299 20.62 19.98 -21.54
CA GLU A 299 20.74 18.83 -20.62
C GLU A 299 19.33 18.51 -20.09
N GLU A 300 18.77 17.38 -20.54
CA GLU A 300 17.64 16.75 -19.87
C GLU A 300 18.15 16.14 -18.57
N ASP A 301 18.23 16.94 -17.52
CA ASP A 301 18.20 16.40 -16.17
C ASP A 301 16.76 15.95 -15.91
N LYS A 302 16.51 14.67 -16.20
CA LYS A 302 15.47 13.94 -15.49
C LYS A 302 15.88 13.90 -14.02
N GLU A 303 15.54 14.94 -13.28
CA GLU A 303 15.42 14.85 -11.84
C GLU A 303 14.35 13.77 -11.57
N GLU A 304 14.82 12.54 -11.37
CA GLU A 304 14.06 11.51 -10.70
C GLU A 304 13.76 12.03 -9.30
N ILE A 305 12.58 12.64 -9.14
CA ILE A 305 12.05 13.04 -7.84
C ILE A 305 12.11 11.80 -6.94
N PRO A 306 12.94 11.77 -5.88
CA PRO A 306 13.07 10.60 -5.04
C PRO A 306 11.76 10.41 -4.26
N MET A 307 10.98 9.39 -4.64
CA MET A 307 9.74 8.99 -3.98
C MET A 307 10.03 8.47 -2.57
N ASN A 308 9.77 9.32 -1.58
CA ASN A 308 10.02 9.08 -0.16
C ASN A 308 8.77 8.49 0.51
N PHE A 309 8.46 7.21 0.26
CA PHE A 309 7.52 6.50 1.12
C PHE A 309 8.24 6.21 2.44
N ASP A 310 7.62 6.55 3.56
CA ASP A 310 8.07 6.05 4.85
C ASP A 310 7.84 4.53 4.87
N LEU A 311 8.92 3.76 4.87
CA LEU A 311 8.92 2.29 4.90
C LEU A 311 8.60 1.74 6.30
N ASN A 312 7.79 2.49 7.02
CA ASN A 312 7.32 2.19 8.34
C ASN A 312 6.28 1.08 8.26
N TRP A 313 6.75 -0.17 8.25
CA TRP A 313 5.89 -1.32 8.42
C TRP A 313 5.51 -1.46 9.88
N VAL A 314 4.23 -1.24 10.20
CA VAL A 314 3.69 -1.49 11.54
C VAL A 314 3.00 -2.84 11.54
N ASP A 315 3.62 -3.85 12.17
CA ASP A 315 2.95 -5.13 12.43
C ASP A 315 1.61 -4.84 13.15
N PRO A 316 0.48 -5.47 12.75
CA PRO A 316 -0.75 -5.30 13.50
C PRO A 316 -0.54 -5.87 14.90
N GLU A 317 -0.84 -5.05 15.90
CA GLU A 317 -0.89 -5.46 17.30
C GLU A 317 -1.60 -6.81 17.41
N PRO A 318 -1.03 -7.82 18.08
CA PRO A 318 -1.74 -9.04 18.38
C PRO A 318 -2.89 -8.66 19.31
N GLY A 319 -4.07 -8.42 18.73
CA GLY A 319 -5.27 -8.15 19.50
C GLY A 319 -5.42 -9.22 20.59
N PRO A 320 -5.89 -8.84 21.79
CA PRO A 320 -6.01 -9.77 22.91
C PRO A 320 -6.75 -11.02 22.45
N ILE A 321 -6.20 -12.20 22.79
CA ILE A 321 -6.85 -13.48 22.55
C ILE A 321 -8.29 -13.33 23.06
N PRO A 322 -9.32 -13.40 22.19
CA PRO A 322 -10.67 -13.21 22.64
C PRO A 322 -10.96 -14.27 23.70
N ARG A 323 -11.32 -13.84 24.91
CA ARG A 323 -12.13 -14.69 25.80
C ARG A 323 -13.32 -15.18 24.97
N PRO A 324 -13.84 -16.40 25.18
CA PRO A 324 -14.91 -16.97 24.36
C PRO A 324 -16.21 -16.20 24.62
N VAL A 325 -16.29 -15.03 24.03
CA VAL A 325 -17.47 -14.21 23.81
C VAL A 325 -17.65 -14.29 22.32
N LYS A 326 -18.86 -14.66 21.88
CA LYS A 326 -19.22 -14.81 20.47
C LYS A 326 -18.71 -13.60 19.69
N GLN A 327 -17.61 -13.77 18.98
CA GLN A 327 -17.03 -12.74 18.13
C GLN A 327 -17.99 -12.62 16.95
N GLU A 328 -18.87 -11.61 17.02
CA GLU A 328 -19.86 -11.36 15.97
C GLU A 328 -19.12 -11.18 14.64
N ARG A 329 -19.43 -12.08 13.70
CA ARG A 329 -18.83 -12.14 12.36
C ARG A 329 -19.32 -10.96 11.54
N TYR A 330 -18.70 -9.79 11.70
CA TYR A 330 -18.99 -8.69 10.80
C TYR A 330 -18.34 -8.96 9.42
N ASN A 331 -19.16 -9.17 8.40
CA ASN A 331 -18.72 -9.22 6.99
C ASN A 331 -18.11 -7.85 6.61
N PRO A 332 -17.11 -7.76 5.71
CA PRO A 332 -16.62 -6.49 5.15
C PRO A 332 -17.70 -5.43 4.86
N MET A 333 -18.85 -5.86 4.32
CA MET A 333 -20.06 -5.04 4.15
C MET A 333 -20.47 -4.33 5.45
N GLN A 334 -20.60 -5.07 6.54
CA GLN A 334 -21.01 -4.53 7.83
C GLN A 334 -19.95 -3.59 8.41
N LYS A 335 -18.66 -3.92 8.33
CA LYS A 335 -17.60 -3.02 8.84
C LYS A 335 -17.59 -1.68 8.10
N ILE A 336 -17.72 -1.72 6.77
CA ILE A 336 -17.79 -0.51 5.93
C ILE A 336 -19.06 0.29 6.24
N LEU A 337 -20.22 -0.37 6.33
CA LEU A 337 -21.49 0.26 6.71
C LEU A 337 -21.45 0.86 8.13
N PHE A 338 -20.80 0.21 9.10
CA PHE A 338 -20.58 0.74 10.44
C PHE A 338 -19.68 1.98 10.43
N CYS A 339 -18.60 1.99 9.65
CA CYS A 339 -17.76 3.18 9.46
C CYS A 339 -18.54 4.35 8.83
N PHE A 340 -19.55 4.04 8.01
CA PHE A 340 -20.43 5.04 7.43
C PHE A 340 -21.61 5.43 8.32
N TRP A 341 -21.93 4.66 9.36
CA TRP A 341 -23.13 4.88 10.19
C TRP A 341 -23.20 6.30 10.76
N PRO A 342 -22.15 6.87 11.38
CA PRO A 342 -22.20 8.26 11.87
C PRO A 342 -22.48 9.27 10.76
N MET A 343 -22.04 8.97 9.54
CA MET A 343 -22.15 9.85 8.38
C MET A 343 -23.48 9.69 7.64
N ILE A 344 -24.02 8.47 7.55
CA ILE A 344 -25.38 8.18 7.10
C ILE A 344 -26.36 8.88 8.05
N MET A 345 -26.18 8.74 9.36
CA MET A 345 -27.02 9.43 10.35
C MET A 345 -26.94 10.96 10.18
N LYS A 346 -25.75 11.51 9.92
CA LYS A 346 -25.56 12.94 9.64
C LYS A 346 -26.18 13.42 8.32
N CYS A 347 -26.06 12.63 7.24
CA CYS A 347 -26.66 12.95 5.94
C CYS A 347 -28.20 12.85 5.93
N PHE A 348 -28.78 11.99 6.77
CA PHE A 348 -30.23 11.82 6.90
C PHE A 348 -30.84 12.61 8.07
N GLY A 349 -30.04 13.38 8.83
CA GLY A 349 -30.52 14.16 9.99
C GLY A 349 -31.00 13.30 11.16
N LEU A 350 -30.51 12.07 11.27
CA LEU A 350 -30.90 11.06 12.27
C LEU A 350 -29.95 11.06 13.48
N GLU A 351 -29.23 12.14 13.75
CA GLU A 351 -28.20 12.21 14.80
C GLU A 351 -28.72 11.97 16.24
N ASN A 352 -30.05 11.97 16.45
CA ASN A 352 -30.70 11.85 17.76
C ASN A 352 -31.56 10.57 17.95
N LEU A 353 -31.31 9.51 17.16
CA LEU A 353 -32.05 8.24 17.23
C LEU A 353 -31.27 7.11 17.90
#